data_AF-A0A957U1Q7-F1
#
_entry.id   AF-A0A957U1Q7-F1
#
_cell.length_a   1.000
_cell.length_b   1.000
_cell.length_c   1.000
_cell.angle_alpha   90.00
_cell.angle_beta   90.00
_cell.angle_gamma   90.00
#
_symmetry.space_group_name_H-M   'P 1'
#
loop_
_entity.id
_entity.type
_entity.pdbx_description
1 polymer ?
#
loop_
_entity_poly.entity_id
_entity_poly.type
_entity_poly.pdbx_seq_one_letter_code
_entity_poly.pdbx_strand_id
1 'polypeptide(L)' 'LVATGGADIMTDPIMNPWDLMALIPIIQGAGGRITDWQGGDPVTGNGIVATGGAIHDQVIRLLNPSQQQ' A
#
# COMPACT_ATOMS: atom_id res chain seq x y z
N LEU A 1 4.73 10.59 5.16
CA LEU A 1 4.39 10.10 6.52
C LEU A 1 4.79 8.65 6.70
N VAL A 2 4.32 7.71 5.87
CA VAL A 2 4.66 6.27 6.01
C VAL A 2 6.18 6.00 5.92
N ALA A 3 6.86 6.45 4.86
CA ALA A 3 8.30 6.24 4.69
C ALA A 3 9.16 6.81 5.84
N THR A 4 8.66 7.82 6.54
CA THR A 4 9.38 8.50 7.63
C THR A 4 8.93 8.04 9.01
N GLY A 5 8.03 7.05 9.11
CA GLY A 5 7.48 6.55 10.38
C GLY A 5 6.48 7.48 11.08
N GLY A 6 5.97 8.50 10.39
CA GLY A 6 4.98 9.44 10.92
C GLY A 6 3.52 8.99 10.76
N ALA A 7 3.28 7.91 10.02
CA ALA A 7 1.99 7.23 9.92
C ALA A 7 2.22 5.75 9.59
N ASP A 8 1.36 4.87 10.09
CA ASP A 8 1.50 3.43 9.86
C ASP A 8 0.88 2.97 8.53
N ILE A 9 -0.17 3.66 8.08
CA ILE A 9 -0.99 3.28 6.92
C ILE A 9 -1.32 4.54 6.10
N MET A 10 -1.23 4.42 4.79
CA MET A 10 -1.75 5.37 3.82
C MET A 10 -2.49 4.60 2.73
N THR A 11 -3.63 5.13 2.31
CA THR A 11 -4.43 4.56 1.22
C THR A 11 -4.82 5.65 0.27
N ASP A 12 -4.78 5.38 -1.03
CA ASP A 12 -5.32 6.26 -2.06
C ASP A 12 -6.21 5.45 -3.01
N PRO A 13 -7.52 5.74 -3.08
CA PRO A 13 -8.45 4.96 -3.90
C PRO A 13 -8.31 5.22 -5.40
N ILE A 14 -7.76 6.37 -5.81
CA ILE A 14 -7.65 6.74 -7.23
C ILE A 14 -6.30 7.42 -7.45
N MET A 15 -5.38 6.71 -8.10
CA MET A 15 -4.04 7.20 -8.36
C MET A 15 -3.64 6.96 -9.82
N ASN A 16 -2.99 7.94 -10.43
CA ASN A 16 -2.42 7.74 -11.76
C ASN A 16 -1.02 7.11 -11.65
N PRO A 17 -0.55 6.41 -12.71
CA PRO A 17 0.78 5.80 -12.69
C PRO A 17 1.91 6.80 -12.36
N TRP A 18 1.86 8.04 -12.86
CA TRP A 18 2.91 9.03 -12.60
C TRP A 18 3.00 9.47 -11.13
N ASP A 19 1.91 9.38 -10.37
CA ASP A 19 1.88 9.67 -8.94
C ASP A 19 2.47 8.49 -8.14
N LEU A 20 2.16 7.26 -8.58
CA LEU A 20 2.58 6.02 -7.94
C LEU A 20 4.07 5.69 -8.15
N MET A 21 4.58 5.83 -9.38
CA MET A 21 5.89 5.29 -9.75
C MET A 21 7.03 5.83 -8.88
N ALA A 22 6.92 7.08 -8.41
CA ALA A 22 7.90 7.68 -7.50
C ALA A 22 7.78 7.13 -6.07
N LEU A 23 6.59 6.74 -5.62
CA LEU A 23 6.33 6.27 -4.26
C LEU A 23 6.85 4.85 -4.02
N ILE A 24 6.78 3.97 -5.03
CA ILE A 24 7.18 2.57 -4.90
C ILE A 24 8.60 2.42 -4.32
N PRO A 25 9.67 2.98 -4.93
CA PRO A 25 11.02 2.82 -4.41
C PRO A 25 11.22 3.53 -3.07
N ILE A 26 10.49 4.62 -2.79
CA ILE A 26 10.59 5.36 -1.52
C ILE A 26 10.03 4.53 -0.37
N ILE A 27 8.83 3.97 -0.54
CA ILE A 27 8.19 3.14 0.50
C ILE A 27 9.01 1.87 0.72
N GLN A 28 9.41 1.19 -0.35
CA GLN A 28 10.19 -0.04 -0.25
C GLN A 28 11.59 0.19 0.34
N GLY A 29 12.27 1.28 -0.07
CA GLY A 29 13.57 1.67 0.47
C GLY A 29 13.54 2.00 1.96
N ALA A 30 12.41 2.48 2.47
CA ALA A 30 12.16 2.70 3.89
C ALA A 30 11.77 1.42 4.66
N GLY A 31 11.74 0.25 4.00
CA GLY A 31 11.30 -1.02 4.59
C GLY A 31 9.78 -1.19 4.67
N GLY A 32 9.02 -0.28 4.06
CA GLY A 32 7.57 -0.36 3.96
C GLY A 32 7.12 -1.32 2.85
N ARG A 33 5.79 -1.53 2.79
CA ARG A 33 5.13 -2.31 1.72
C ARG A 33 4.08 -1.45 1.04
N ILE A 34 3.97 -1.59 -0.28
CA ILE A 34 3.03 -0.89 -1.14
C ILE A 34 2.43 -1.89 -2.13
N THR A 35 1.10 -1.95 -2.20
CA THR A 35 0.33 -2.85 -3.08
C THR A 35 -0.92 -2.15 -3.58
N ASP A 36 -1.66 -2.81 -4.47
CA ASP A 36 -3.06 -2.47 -4.70
C ASP A 36 -3.95 -2.82 -3.48
N TRP A 37 -5.26 -2.60 -3.61
CA TRP A 37 -6.26 -2.90 -2.58
C TRP A 37 -6.44 -4.39 -2.26
N GLN A 38 -5.97 -5.29 -3.13
CA GLN A 38 -6.04 -6.74 -2.97
C GLN A 38 -4.72 -7.32 -2.45
N GLY A 39 -3.68 -6.49 -2.22
CA GLY A 39 -2.35 -6.95 -1.84
C GLY A 39 -1.47 -7.39 -3.02
N GLY A 40 -1.89 -7.09 -4.24
CA GLY A 40 -1.21 -7.39 -5.50
C GLY A 40 -0.29 -6.27 -5.98
N ASP A 41 0.01 -6.28 -7.29
CA ASP A 41 0.93 -5.34 -7.91
C ASP A 41 0.33 -3.92 -7.91
N PRO A 42 0.96 -2.95 -7.21
CA PRO A 42 0.45 -1.59 -7.12
C PRO A 42 0.31 -0.90 -8.49
N VAL A 43 1.09 -1.29 -9.51
CA VAL A 43 1.07 -0.67 -10.84
C VAL A 43 -0.17 -1.05 -11.64
N THR A 44 -0.74 -2.23 -11.36
CA THR A 44 -1.91 -2.74 -12.09
C THR A 44 -3.25 -2.33 -11.47
N GLY A 45 -3.22 -1.88 -10.22
CA GLY A 45 -4.42 -1.44 -9.48
C GLY A 45 -4.82 0.01 -9.79
N ASN A 46 -6.08 0.34 -9.49
CA ASN A 46 -6.61 1.72 -9.60
C ASN A 46 -6.19 2.65 -8.45
N GLY A 47 -5.61 2.09 -7.40
CA GLY A 47 -5.24 2.78 -6.17
C GLY A 47 -4.32 1.90 -5.35
N ILE A 48 -3.78 2.46 -4.26
CA ILE A 48 -2.72 1.82 -3.49
C ILE A 48 -2.94 1.85 -1.99
N VAL A 49 -2.32 0.87 -1.33
CA VAL A 49 -2.19 0.75 0.12
C VAL A 49 -0.70 0.70 0.45
N ALA A 50 -0.21 1.68 1.18
CA ALA A 50 1.16 1.75 1.67
C ALA A 50 1.20 1.64 3.21
N THR A 51 2.13 0.85 3.74
CA THR A 51 2.25 0.60 5.20
C THR A 51 3.71 0.50 5.64
N GLY A 52 3.95 0.55 6.95
CA GLY A 52 5.25 0.27 7.59
C GLY A 52 5.75 -1.20 7.48
N GLY A 53 5.26 -1.98 6.51
CA GLY A 53 5.74 -3.32 6.21
C GLY A 53 5.14 -4.40 7.09
N ALA A 54 5.45 -4.43 8.39
CA ALA A 54 5.09 -5.51 9.30
C ALA A 54 3.56 -5.76 9.42
N ILE A 55 2.76 -4.70 9.24
CA ILE A 55 1.30 -4.74 9.39
C ILE A 55 0.56 -4.95 8.06
N HIS A 56 1.26 -4.98 6.93
CA HIS A 56 0.64 -4.84 5.61
C HIS A 56 -0.42 -5.91 5.33
N ASP A 57 -0.09 -7.19 5.54
CA ASP A 57 -1.00 -8.29 5.23
C ASP A 57 -2.23 -8.28 6.15
N GLN A 58 -2.08 -7.79 7.38
CA GLN A 58 -3.22 -7.59 8.29
C GLN A 58 -4.13 -6.47 7.78
N VAL A 59 -3.56 -5.37 7.30
CA VAL A 59 -4.31 -4.26 6.72
C VAL A 59 -5.10 -4.73 5.50
N ILE A 60 -4.46 -5.43 4.55
CA ILE A 60 -5.15 -5.96 3.37
C ILE A 60 -6.29 -6.92 3.76
N ARG A 61 -6.08 -7.79 4.75
CA ARG A 61 -7.14 -8.68 5.27
C ARG A 61 -8.32 -7.92 5.88
N LEU A 62 -8.06 -6.83 6.60
CA LEU A 62 -9.11 -5.99 7.21
C LEU A 62 -9.88 -5.17 6.16
N LEU A 63 -9.22 -4.77 5.09
CA LEU A 63 -9.85 -4.07 3.96
C LEU A 63 -10.70 -5.00 3.09
N ASN A 64 -10.44 -6.31 3.11
CA ASN A 64 -11.14 -7.32 2.32
C ASN A 64 -11.76 -8.43 3.19
N PRO A 65 -12.70 -8.10 4.10
CA PRO A 65 -13.22 -9.06 5.08
C PRO A 65 -14.04 -10.20 4.44
N SER A 66 -14.61 -10.00 3.26
CA SER A 66 -15.42 -11.00 2.54
C SER A 66 -14.63 -12.07 1.81
N GLN A 67 -13.32 -11.87 1.59
CA GLN A 67 -12.45 -12.85 0.94
C GLN A 67 -11.82 -13.86 1.92
N GLN A 68 -12.27 -13.86 3.18
CA GLN A 68 -11.80 -14.77 4.25
C GLN A 68 -12.63 -16.06 4.35
N GLN A 69 -13.49 -16.37 3.38
CA GLN A 69 -14.28 -17.61 3.31
C GLN A 69 -13.54 -18.73 2.58
#